data_AF-R7UMB2-F1
#
_entry.id   AF-R7UMB2-F1
#
_cell.length_a   1.000
_cell.length_b   1.000
_cell.length_c   1.000
_cell.angle_alpha   90.00
_cell.angle_beta   90.00
_cell.angle_gamma   90.00
#
_symmetry.space_group_name_H-M   'P 1'
#
loop_
_entity.id
_entity.type
_entity.pdbx_description
1 polymer ?
#
loop_
_entity_poly.entity_id
_entity_poly.type
_entity_poly.pdbx_seq_one_letter_code
_entity_poly.pdbx_strand_id
1 'polypeptide(L)'
;EKALNLLAAYDKNGTLSARYNISYVVTSGLHKLYWSPGKTIKPYSWAWPFMDIIAYEKSKTGFSNIDRTKGHRFKAQVDWIYPLHMRPFGPVWVPAPRDPWKMMGVTYKNGMKEFLCREPAWDHMHETNRKSVERTCKDLHNDYRFVYREPKSDGGLIETLKLGDETLYSVEYDEPFYQDVNPYKWKMVF
;
A
#
# COMPACT_ATOMS: atom_id res chain seq x y z
N GLU A 1 14.03 4.35 13.40
CA GLU A 1 13.69 4.23 14.84
C GLU A 1 13.20 5.51 15.51
N LYS A 2 13.84 6.68 15.31
CA LYS A 2 13.43 7.96 15.96
C LYS A 2 11.93 8.28 15.87
N ALA A 3 11.32 8.14 14.68
CA ALA A 3 9.89 8.41 14.49
C ALA A 3 8.98 7.42 15.25
N LEU A 4 9.34 6.14 15.29
CA LEU A 4 8.58 5.13 16.04
C LEU A 4 8.67 5.37 17.56
N ASN A 5 9.83 5.79 18.05
CA ASN A 5 10.01 6.14 19.47
C ASN A 5 9.16 7.37 19.84
N LEU A 6 9.10 8.37 18.97
CA LEU A 6 8.22 9.52 19.16
C LEU A 6 6.75 9.10 19.21
N LEU A 7 6.34 8.25 18.27
CA LEU A 7 4.97 7.72 18.20
C LEU A 7 4.60 6.96 19.48
N ALA A 8 5.48 6.09 19.97
CA ALA A 8 5.29 5.35 21.21
C ALA A 8 5.20 6.28 22.44
N ALA A 9 6.01 7.34 22.49
CA ALA A 9 5.96 8.32 23.58
C ALA A 9 4.65 9.11 23.58
N TYR A 10 4.15 9.49 22.40
CA TYR A 10 2.87 10.20 22.23
C TYR A 10 1.66 9.34 22.54
N ASP A 11 1.75 8.02 22.35
CA ASP A 11 0.71 7.11 22.80
C ASP A 11 0.72 6.99 24.32
N LYS A 12 1.90 6.74 24.91
CA LYS A 12 2.08 6.55 26.35
C LYS A 12 1.61 7.76 27.18
N ASN A 13 1.79 8.98 26.67
CA ASN A 13 1.34 10.19 27.36
C ASN A 13 -0.09 10.63 27.00
N GLY A 14 -0.83 9.83 26.20
CA GLY A 14 -2.21 10.09 25.82
C GLY A 14 -2.41 11.09 24.68
N THR A 15 -1.34 11.66 24.11
CA THR A 15 -1.44 12.66 23.03
C THR A 15 -2.15 12.11 21.80
N LEU A 16 -1.83 10.87 21.39
CA LEU A 16 -2.43 10.29 20.18
C LEU A 16 -3.94 10.14 20.30
N SER A 17 -4.41 9.55 21.41
CA SER A 17 -5.85 9.35 21.63
C SER A 17 -6.57 10.69 21.77
N ALA A 18 -6.02 11.63 22.55
CA ALA A 18 -6.68 12.91 22.84
C ALA A 18 -6.76 13.83 21.61
N ARG A 19 -5.75 13.81 20.73
CA ARG A 19 -5.66 14.74 19.59
C ARG A 19 -6.16 14.15 18.28
N TYR A 20 -6.03 12.84 18.09
CA TYR A 20 -6.25 12.20 16.80
C TYR A 20 -7.21 11.00 16.85
N ASN A 21 -7.71 10.61 18.03
CA ASN A 21 -8.52 9.40 18.23
C ASN A 21 -7.84 8.11 17.74
N ILE A 22 -6.51 8.09 17.75
CA ILE A 22 -5.71 6.91 17.39
C ILE A 22 -4.86 6.46 18.58
N SER A 23 -4.68 5.16 18.68
CA SER A 23 -3.80 4.51 19.64
C SER A 23 -2.76 3.70 18.88
N TYR A 24 -1.67 3.38 19.58
CA TYR A 24 -0.54 2.71 19.00
C TYR A 24 -0.18 1.46 19.81
N VAL A 25 0.23 0.40 19.13
CA VAL A 25 0.75 -0.79 19.80
C VAL A 25 1.87 -1.42 19.00
N VAL A 26 2.80 -2.06 19.71
CA VAL A 26 3.82 -2.92 19.12
C VAL A 26 3.51 -4.36 19.52
N THR A 27 3.29 -5.23 18.54
CA THR A 27 2.94 -6.63 18.75
C THR A 27 3.79 -7.52 17.86
N SER A 28 4.54 -8.46 18.44
CA SER A 28 5.45 -9.34 17.68
C SER A 28 6.40 -8.58 16.73
N GLY A 29 6.78 -7.35 17.09
CA GLY A 29 7.61 -6.46 16.27
C GLY A 29 6.88 -5.71 15.14
N LEU A 30 5.57 -5.88 14.99
CA LEU A 30 4.70 -5.10 14.10
C LEU A 30 4.19 -3.86 14.82
N HIS A 31 4.25 -2.73 14.14
CA HIS A 31 3.78 -1.45 14.63
C HIS A 31 2.38 -1.19 14.08
N LYS A 32 1.41 -0.94 14.95
CA LYS A 32 0.01 -0.71 14.55
C LYS A 32 -0.51 0.61 15.09
N LEU A 33 -1.18 1.36 14.23
CA LEU A 33 -2.09 2.44 14.62
C LEU A 33 -3.52 1.95 14.51
N TYR A 34 -4.35 2.22 15.51
CA TYR A 34 -5.74 1.78 15.50
C TYR A 34 -6.66 2.84 16.10
N TRP A 35 -7.94 2.75 15.78
CA TRP A 35 -8.96 3.65 16.29
C TRP A 35 -9.13 3.48 17.81
N SER A 36 -8.76 4.49 18.61
CA SER A 36 -8.78 4.40 20.09
C SER A 36 -10.17 4.12 20.68
N PRO A 37 -11.25 4.73 20.17
CA PRO A 37 -12.60 4.43 20.68
C PRO A 37 -13.11 3.04 20.29
N GLY A 38 -12.40 2.32 19.41
CA GLY A 38 -12.79 1.00 18.94
C GLY A 38 -12.65 -0.06 20.02
N LYS A 39 -13.50 -1.10 19.96
CA LYS A 39 -13.36 -2.27 20.81
C LYS A 39 -12.19 -3.12 20.30
N THR A 40 -11.28 -3.50 21.19
CA THR A 40 -10.17 -4.39 20.83
C THR A 40 -10.68 -5.76 20.39
N ILE A 41 -10.03 -6.31 19.36
CA ILE A 41 -10.36 -7.62 18.79
C ILE A 41 -9.64 -8.68 19.62
N LYS A 42 -10.31 -9.44 20.48
CA LYS A 42 -9.62 -10.49 21.27
C LYS A 42 -9.11 -11.62 20.36
N PRO A 43 -7.91 -12.18 20.59
CA PRO A 43 -6.96 -11.92 21.68
C PRO A 43 -5.97 -10.77 21.44
N TYR A 44 -6.15 -10.01 20.37
CA TYR A 44 -5.28 -8.91 19.97
C TYR A 44 -5.49 -7.65 20.82
N SER A 45 -4.45 -6.83 20.88
CA SER A 45 -4.38 -5.60 21.68
C SER A 45 -4.73 -4.33 20.90
N TRP A 46 -5.33 -4.47 19.71
CA TRP A 46 -5.77 -3.36 18.86
C TRP A 46 -7.22 -3.53 18.42
N ALA A 47 -7.81 -2.44 17.95
CA ALA A 47 -9.17 -2.39 17.43
C ALA A 47 -9.18 -2.23 15.90
N TRP A 48 -10.31 -2.57 15.27
CA TRP A 48 -10.59 -2.16 13.90
C TRP A 48 -11.21 -0.75 13.86
N PRO A 49 -10.91 0.08 12.84
CA PRO A 49 -9.87 -0.10 11.82
C PRO A 49 -8.47 0.15 12.37
N PHE A 50 -7.47 -0.46 11.71
CA PHE A 50 -6.06 -0.24 12.01
C PHE A 50 -5.21 -0.14 10.74
N MET A 51 -3.99 0.37 10.91
CA MET A 51 -2.97 0.50 9.90
C MET A 51 -1.65 -0.06 10.44
N ASP A 52 -1.02 -0.95 9.66
CA ASP A 52 0.33 -1.42 9.92
C ASP A 52 1.37 -0.39 9.45
N ILE A 53 2.36 -0.12 10.31
CA ILE A 53 3.50 0.74 9.99
C ILE A 53 4.72 -0.14 9.75
N ILE A 54 5.22 -0.11 8.52
CA ILE A 54 6.44 -0.82 8.15
C ILE A 54 7.59 0.20 8.13
N ALA A 55 8.42 0.17 9.15
CA ALA A 55 9.62 0.99 9.19
C ALA A 55 10.66 0.49 8.18
N TYR A 56 11.54 1.40 7.76
CA TYR A 56 12.61 1.10 6.82
C TYR A 56 13.90 1.84 7.18
N GLU A 57 14.99 1.32 6.65
CA GLU A 57 16.29 1.97 6.61
C GLU A 57 16.57 2.43 5.18
N LYS A 58 17.19 3.61 5.09
CA LYS A 58 17.60 4.23 3.83
C LYS A 58 19.11 4.46 3.87
N SER A 59 19.79 4.02 2.83
CA SER A 59 21.18 4.41 2.52
C SER A 59 21.19 5.39 1.34
N LYS A 60 22.38 5.78 0.86
CA LYS A 60 22.50 6.67 -0.32
C LYS A 60 21.82 6.09 -1.57
N THR A 61 21.90 4.77 -1.74
CA THR A 61 21.44 4.09 -2.96
C THR A 61 20.35 3.06 -2.72
N GLY A 62 20.17 2.62 -1.47
CA GLY A 62 19.27 1.53 -1.13
C GLY A 62 18.20 1.90 -0.11
N PHE A 63 17.16 1.09 -0.13
CA PHE A 63 16.05 1.13 0.79
C PHE A 63 15.73 -0.31 1.21
N SER A 64 15.53 -0.55 2.50
CA SER A 64 15.14 -1.86 3.01
C SER A 64 14.20 -1.72 4.18
N ASN A 65 13.10 -2.46 4.19
CA ASN A 65 12.25 -2.47 5.36
C ASN A 65 12.91 -3.20 6.54
N ILE A 66 12.56 -2.76 7.74
CA ILE A 66 12.92 -3.36 8.99
C ILE A 66 11.82 -4.37 9.33
N ASP A 67 11.85 -5.54 8.68
CA ASP A 67 10.97 -6.64 9.04
C ASP A 67 11.68 -7.65 9.96
N ARG A 68 11.12 -7.81 11.17
CA ARG A 68 11.63 -8.70 12.21
C ARG A 68 11.19 -10.16 12.01
N THR A 69 10.13 -10.41 11.25
CA THR A 69 9.59 -11.75 10.96
C THR A 69 10.24 -12.43 9.73
N LYS A 70 11.17 -11.74 9.06
CA LYS A 70 11.90 -12.16 7.84
C LYS A 70 11.04 -12.38 6.59
N GLY A 71 9.77 -12.74 6.72
CA GLY A 71 8.89 -13.12 5.61
C GLY A 71 8.52 -12.01 4.63
N HIS A 72 8.67 -10.75 5.04
CA HIS A 72 8.32 -9.56 4.25
C HIS A 72 9.53 -8.66 4.01
N ARG A 73 10.75 -9.14 4.23
CA ARG A 73 11.96 -8.36 3.98
C ARG A 73 12.13 -8.07 2.50
N PHE A 74 12.42 -6.82 2.20
CA PHE A 74 12.70 -6.36 0.87
C PHE A 74 13.87 -5.40 0.79
N LYS A 75 14.44 -5.33 -0.41
CA LYS A 75 15.44 -4.34 -0.81
C LYS A 75 14.98 -3.70 -2.11
N ALA A 76 15.09 -2.38 -2.17
CA ALA A 76 14.79 -1.56 -3.34
C ALA A 76 15.86 -0.49 -3.52
N GLN A 77 15.96 0.06 -4.73
CA GLN A 77 16.84 1.20 -4.99
C GLN A 77 16.11 2.51 -4.67
N VAL A 78 16.88 3.53 -4.26
CA VAL A 78 16.33 4.83 -3.83
C VAL A 78 15.60 5.55 -4.96
N ASP A 79 16.07 5.42 -6.20
CA ASP A 79 15.48 6.01 -7.41
C ASP A 79 14.14 5.36 -7.83
N TRP A 80 13.83 4.17 -7.33
CA TRP A 80 12.51 3.54 -7.52
C TRP A 80 11.45 4.16 -6.60
N ILE A 81 11.88 4.89 -5.56
CA ILE A 81 11.01 5.47 -4.54
C ILE A 81 10.94 6.99 -4.68
N TYR A 82 12.08 7.66 -4.88
CA TYR A 82 12.19 9.11 -4.88
C TYR A 82 12.44 9.70 -6.29
N PRO A 83 11.94 10.93 -6.57
CA PRO A 83 11.02 11.70 -5.74
C PRO A 83 9.66 11.00 -5.60
N LEU A 84 8.97 11.24 -4.48
CA LEU A 84 7.64 10.66 -4.27
C LEU A 84 6.64 11.36 -5.20
N HIS A 85 5.71 10.59 -5.74
CA HIS A 85 4.58 11.11 -6.52
C HIS A 85 3.32 11.08 -5.67
N MET A 86 2.53 12.15 -5.69
CA MET A 86 1.23 12.11 -5.03
C MET A 86 0.30 11.23 -5.86
N ARG A 87 -0.24 10.18 -5.22
CA ARG A 87 -1.20 9.28 -5.81
C ARG A 87 -2.50 9.25 -5.02
N PRO A 88 -3.62 9.07 -5.71
CA PRO A 88 -4.94 9.01 -5.12
C PRO A 88 -5.15 7.67 -4.40
N PHE A 89 -5.67 7.73 -3.18
CA PHE A 89 -6.02 6.59 -2.34
C PHE A 89 -7.35 6.87 -1.65
N GLY A 90 -8.44 6.36 -2.23
CA GLY A 90 -9.79 6.70 -1.78
C GLY A 90 -10.06 8.21 -1.90
N PRO A 91 -10.44 8.91 -0.82
CA PRO A 91 -10.74 10.35 -0.85
C PRO A 91 -9.49 11.24 -0.67
N VAL A 92 -8.30 10.67 -0.47
CA VAL A 92 -7.08 11.44 -0.17
C VAL A 92 -5.99 11.22 -1.21
N TRP A 93 -5.04 12.15 -1.26
CA TRP A 93 -3.81 11.99 -2.02
C TRP A 93 -2.67 11.68 -1.05
N VAL A 94 -1.91 10.63 -1.34
CA VAL A 94 -0.81 10.17 -0.49
C VAL A 94 0.50 10.08 -1.28
N PRO A 95 1.66 10.32 -0.65
CA PRO A 95 2.93 10.08 -1.28
C PRO A 95 3.11 8.59 -1.62
N ALA A 96 3.45 8.30 -2.85
CA ALA A 96 3.72 6.97 -3.37
C ALA A 96 5.12 6.90 -4.00
N PRO A 97 5.71 5.70 -4.11
CA PRO A 97 6.98 5.50 -4.81
C PRO A 97 6.93 6.03 -6.26
N ARG A 98 8.05 6.58 -6.73
CA ARG A 98 8.23 7.01 -8.13
C ARG A 98 7.93 5.91 -9.14
N ASP A 99 8.41 4.69 -8.87
CA ASP A 99 8.23 3.52 -9.73
C ASP A 99 7.48 2.44 -8.95
N PRO A 100 6.15 2.56 -8.84
CA PRO A 100 5.35 1.57 -8.11
C PRO A 100 5.42 0.20 -8.77
N TRP A 101 5.73 0.13 -10.07
CA TRP A 101 5.82 -1.12 -10.80
C TRP A 101 7.00 -1.96 -10.32
N LYS A 102 8.20 -1.38 -10.26
CA LYS A 102 9.37 -2.05 -9.68
C LYS A 102 9.15 -2.41 -8.21
N MET A 103 8.49 -1.53 -7.44
CA MET A 103 8.21 -1.78 -6.02
C MET A 103 7.22 -2.93 -5.80
N MET A 104 6.16 -3.03 -6.60
CA MET A 104 5.29 -4.20 -6.58
C MET A 104 6.07 -5.46 -6.97
N GLY A 105 6.97 -5.34 -7.94
CA GLY A 105 7.88 -6.41 -8.33
C GLY A 105 8.58 -7.02 -7.15
N VAL A 106 9.19 -6.19 -6.31
CA VAL A 106 9.86 -6.58 -5.08
C VAL A 106 8.96 -7.37 -4.11
N THR A 107 7.68 -7.04 -4.03
CA THR A 107 6.73 -7.66 -3.08
C THR A 107 6.15 -8.98 -3.61
N TYR A 108 5.95 -9.08 -4.92
CA TYR A 108 5.26 -10.21 -5.57
C TYR A 108 6.17 -11.11 -6.42
N LYS A 109 7.51 -11.03 -6.25
CA LYS A 109 8.53 -11.73 -7.06
C LYS A 109 8.30 -13.21 -7.29
N ASN A 110 7.70 -13.91 -6.33
CA ASN A 110 7.59 -15.36 -6.33
C ASN A 110 6.16 -15.81 -6.64
N GLY A 111 5.83 -15.89 -7.94
CA GLY A 111 4.68 -16.66 -8.43
C GLY A 111 3.50 -15.88 -9.00
N MET A 112 3.47 -14.55 -8.86
CA MET A 112 2.40 -13.74 -9.47
C MET A 112 2.84 -13.22 -10.84
N LYS A 113 2.39 -13.92 -11.90
CA LYS A 113 2.62 -13.47 -13.29
C LYS A 113 1.56 -12.47 -13.75
N GLU A 114 0.37 -12.55 -13.15
CA GLU A 114 -0.80 -11.72 -13.46
C GLU A 114 -1.47 -11.28 -12.15
N PHE A 115 -1.94 -10.03 -12.11
CA PHE A 115 -2.70 -9.55 -10.97
C PHE A 115 -4.12 -10.13 -10.99
N LEU A 116 -4.55 -10.66 -9.85
CA LEU A 116 -5.87 -11.23 -9.67
C LEU A 116 -6.71 -10.27 -8.84
N CYS A 117 -7.95 -10.01 -9.25
CA CYS A 117 -8.91 -9.32 -8.40
C CYS A 117 -9.42 -10.30 -7.35
N ARG A 118 -8.60 -10.44 -6.32
CA ARG A 118 -8.74 -11.40 -5.25
C ARG A 118 -8.86 -10.70 -3.93
N GLU A 119 -9.89 -11.05 -3.20
CA GLU A 119 -10.05 -10.65 -1.82
C GLU A 119 -9.21 -11.58 -0.93
N PRO A 120 -8.27 -11.06 -0.12
CA PRO A 120 -7.46 -11.89 0.77
C PRO A 120 -8.31 -12.69 1.77
N ALA A 121 -7.80 -13.87 2.16
CA ALA A 121 -8.44 -14.77 3.13
C ALA A 121 -8.46 -14.21 4.55
N TRP A 122 -7.58 -13.26 4.88
CA TRP A 122 -7.51 -12.67 6.21
C TRP A 122 -8.54 -11.55 6.36
N ASP A 123 -9.54 -11.78 7.20
CA ASP A 123 -10.51 -10.76 7.61
C ASP A 123 -9.88 -9.90 8.71
N HIS A 124 -9.46 -8.68 8.36
CA HIS A 124 -8.82 -7.77 9.29
C HIS A 124 -9.81 -7.15 10.29
N MET A 125 -11.12 -7.15 10.03
CA MET A 125 -12.10 -6.65 10.98
C MET A 125 -12.21 -7.55 12.22
N HIS A 126 -12.07 -8.86 12.00
CA HIS A 126 -12.21 -9.88 13.05
C HIS A 126 -10.89 -10.59 13.38
N GLU A 127 -9.81 -10.28 12.66
CA GLU A 127 -8.51 -10.94 12.73
C GLU A 127 -8.63 -12.48 12.63
N THR A 128 -9.42 -12.95 11.66
CA THR A 128 -9.69 -14.36 11.44
C THR A 128 -9.53 -14.75 9.97
N ASN A 129 -9.36 -16.05 9.72
CA ASN A 129 -9.40 -16.56 8.35
C ASN A 129 -10.84 -16.73 7.88
N ARG A 130 -11.08 -16.33 6.64
CA ARG A 130 -12.28 -16.64 5.87
C ARG A 130 -11.90 -17.17 4.49
N LYS A 131 -12.90 -17.63 3.75
CA LYS A 131 -12.68 -18.03 2.35
C LYS A 131 -12.30 -16.81 1.52
N SER A 132 -11.19 -16.92 0.80
CA SER A 132 -10.82 -15.96 -0.23
C SER A 132 -11.76 -16.09 -1.43
N VAL A 133 -12.10 -14.97 -2.04
CA VAL A 133 -12.92 -14.91 -3.25
C VAL A 133 -12.10 -14.27 -4.36
N GLU A 134 -12.20 -14.82 -5.55
CA GLU A 134 -11.55 -14.32 -6.75
C GLU A 134 -12.59 -14.12 -7.85
N ARG A 135 -12.39 -13.06 -8.64
CA ARG A 135 -13.15 -12.72 -9.84
C ARG A 135 -12.19 -12.23 -10.91
N THR A 136 -12.63 -12.26 -12.17
CA THR A 136 -11.88 -11.56 -13.20
C THR A 136 -11.96 -10.05 -12.90
N CYS A 137 -10.85 -9.32 -13.04
CA CYS A 137 -10.87 -7.88 -12.80
C CYS A 137 -11.84 -7.15 -13.74
N LYS A 138 -12.07 -7.69 -14.93
CA LYS A 138 -13.01 -7.14 -15.89
C LYS A 138 -14.46 -7.16 -15.39
N ASP A 139 -14.85 -8.18 -14.63
CA ASP A 139 -16.20 -8.27 -14.05
C ASP A 139 -16.47 -7.15 -13.05
N LEU A 140 -15.42 -6.58 -12.46
CA LEU A 140 -15.49 -5.51 -11.46
C LEU A 140 -15.43 -4.11 -12.07
N HIS A 141 -15.38 -3.98 -13.40
CA HIS A 141 -15.15 -2.72 -14.12
C HIS A 141 -16.06 -1.58 -13.66
N ASN A 142 -17.35 -1.88 -13.48
CA ASN A 142 -18.35 -0.87 -13.13
C ASN A 142 -18.44 -0.60 -11.62
N ASP A 143 -17.87 -1.47 -10.78
CA ASP A 143 -18.00 -1.42 -9.32
C ASP A 143 -16.74 -0.86 -8.65
N TYR A 144 -15.58 -1.05 -9.28
CA TYR A 144 -14.28 -0.66 -8.75
C TYR A 144 -13.55 0.30 -9.67
N ARG A 145 -12.72 1.14 -9.06
CA ARG A 145 -11.90 2.11 -9.78
C ARG A 145 -10.63 1.44 -10.30
N PHE A 146 -10.36 1.62 -11.58
CA PHE A 146 -9.20 1.06 -12.25
C PHE A 146 -8.30 2.16 -12.82
N VAL A 147 -6.99 1.98 -12.69
CA VAL A 147 -5.98 2.88 -13.26
C VAL A 147 -5.59 2.38 -14.63
N TYR A 148 -5.66 3.28 -15.61
CA TYR A 148 -5.15 3.10 -16.96
C TYR A 148 -3.85 3.88 -17.10
N ARG A 149 -2.85 3.27 -17.72
CA ARG A 149 -1.51 3.86 -17.92
C ARG A 149 -1.25 3.94 -19.42
N GLU A 150 -0.91 5.12 -19.90
CA GLU A 150 -0.63 5.38 -21.31
C GLU A 150 0.72 6.09 -21.45
N PRO A 151 1.51 5.78 -22.50
CA PRO A 151 2.78 6.46 -22.71
C PRO A 151 2.53 7.91 -23.12
N LYS A 152 3.32 8.82 -22.56
CA LYS A 152 3.32 10.24 -22.97
C LYS A 152 4.27 10.44 -24.15
N SER A 153 3.92 11.31 -25.10
CA SER A 153 4.66 11.49 -26.37
C SER A 153 6.08 12.04 -26.20
N ASP A 154 6.33 12.82 -25.14
CA ASP A 154 7.61 13.42 -24.77
C ASP A 154 8.37 12.59 -23.72
N GLY A 155 7.91 11.37 -23.44
CA GLY A 155 8.43 10.53 -22.37
C GLY A 155 7.66 10.71 -21.06
N GLY A 156 7.64 9.66 -20.23
CA GLY A 156 6.78 9.60 -19.04
C GLY A 156 5.51 8.79 -19.31
N LEU A 157 4.51 8.98 -18.45
CA LEU A 157 3.20 8.34 -18.60
C LEU A 157 2.06 9.18 -18.06
N ILE A 158 0.87 8.86 -18.55
CA ILE A 158 -0.40 9.40 -18.09
C ILE A 158 -1.12 8.28 -17.33
N GLU A 159 -1.50 8.55 -16.09
CA GLU A 159 -2.41 7.69 -15.33
C GLU A 159 -3.80 8.29 -15.30
N THR A 160 -4.78 7.50 -15.75
CA THR A 160 -6.19 7.89 -15.73
C THR A 160 -6.95 6.92 -14.83
N LEU A 161 -7.58 7.45 -13.78
CA LEU A 161 -8.47 6.65 -12.94
C LEU A 161 -9.88 6.67 -13.53
N LYS A 162 -10.46 5.50 -13.72
CA LYS A 162 -11.84 5.34 -14.21
C LYS A 162 -12.70 4.51 -13.27
N LEU A 163 -14.00 4.75 -13.26
CA LEU A 163 -15.03 3.88 -12.70
C LEU A 163 -15.97 3.49 -13.85
N GLY A 164 -15.99 2.21 -14.23
CA GLY A 164 -16.52 1.83 -15.54
C GLY A 164 -15.78 2.62 -16.63
N ASP A 165 -16.55 3.19 -17.55
CA ASP A 165 -15.99 4.01 -18.63
C ASP A 165 -15.86 5.50 -18.27
N GLU A 166 -16.29 5.90 -17.07
CA GLU A 166 -16.20 7.28 -16.59
C GLU A 166 -14.79 7.61 -16.12
N THR A 167 -14.18 8.65 -16.70
CA THR A 167 -12.91 9.21 -16.22
C THR A 167 -13.15 10.08 -14.99
N LEU A 168 -12.51 9.74 -13.88
CA LEU A 168 -12.56 10.52 -12.64
C LEU A 168 -11.48 11.60 -12.61
N TYR A 169 -10.26 11.29 -13.04
CA TYR A 169 -9.18 12.25 -13.27
C TYR A 169 -8.03 11.59 -14.05
N SER A 170 -7.13 12.43 -14.56
CA SER A 170 -5.87 12.03 -15.19
C SER A 170 -4.72 12.84 -14.61
N VAL A 171 -3.56 12.20 -14.46
CA VAL A 171 -2.32 12.82 -13.98
C VAL A 171 -1.16 12.40 -14.86
N GLU A 172 -0.29 13.34 -15.18
CA GLU A 172 0.96 13.08 -15.89
C GLU A 172 2.11 12.89 -14.90
N TYR A 173 2.95 11.89 -15.15
CA TYR A 173 4.13 11.60 -14.35
C TYR A 173 5.38 11.41 -15.21
N ASP A 174 6.50 11.97 -14.73
CA ASP A 174 7.83 11.77 -15.30
C ASP A 174 8.46 10.46 -14.79
N GLU A 175 7.81 9.33 -15.08
CA GLU A 175 8.21 7.98 -14.69
C GLU A 175 8.22 7.00 -15.88
N PRO A 176 8.97 5.89 -15.81
CA PRO A 176 9.04 4.92 -16.91
C PRO A 176 7.67 4.29 -17.19
N PHE A 177 7.30 4.25 -18.48
CA PHE A 177 6.14 3.48 -18.95
C PHE A 177 6.50 2.00 -19.09
N TYR A 178 5.60 1.14 -18.64
CA TYR A 178 5.71 -0.31 -18.77
C TYR A 178 4.54 -0.85 -19.61
N GLN A 179 4.85 -1.60 -20.66
CA GLN A 179 3.84 -2.28 -21.48
C GLN A 179 3.14 -3.37 -20.67
N ASP A 180 1.89 -3.70 -21.04
CA ASP A 180 1.09 -4.73 -20.38
C ASP A 180 0.87 -4.49 -18.86
N VAL A 181 0.76 -3.21 -18.47
CA VAL A 181 0.38 -2.75 -17.11
C VAL A 181 -0.89 -1.91 -17.18
N ASN A 182 -2.00 -2.54 -17.57
CA ASN A 182 -3.30 -1.90 -17.75
C ASN A 182 -4.42 -2.82 -17.25
N PRO A 183 -5.58 -2.31 -16.82
CA PRO A 183 -6.23 -2.78 -15.60
C PRO A 183 -6.71 -4.24 -15.55
N TYR A 184 -6.78 -4.96 -16.68
CA TYR A 184 -7.11 -6.39 -16.74
C TYR A 184 -5.97 -7.30 -17.22
N LYS A 185 -4.81 -6.72 -17.55
CA LYS A 185 -3.62 -7.43 -17.99
C LYS A 185 -2.41 -6.78 -17.32
N TRP A 186 -1.89 -7.48 -16.31
CA TRP A 186 -0.80 -7.00 -15.46
C TRP A 186 0.34 -8.00 -15.51
N LYS A 187 1.19 -7.93 -16.53
CA LYS A 187 2.30 -8.88 -16.66
C LYS A 187 3.52 -8.40 -15.93
N MET A 188 3.81 -9.04 -14.80
CA MET A 188 5.04 -8.83 -14.03
C MET A 188 6.25 -9.36 -14.79
N VAL A 189 6.83 -8.52 -15.67
CA VAL A 189 8.07 -8.82 -16.40
C VAL A 189 9.23 -8.19 -15.63
N PHE A 190 10.05 -9.01 -14.98
CA PHE A 190 11.29 -8.60 -14.30
C PHE A 190 12.46 -9.42 -14.81
#